data_AF-A0A1F6Y7J0-F1
#
_entry.id   AF-A0A1F6Y7J0-F1
#
_cell.length_a   1.000
_cell.length_b   1.000
_cell.length_c   1.000
_cell.angle_alpha   90.00
_cell.angle_beta   90.00
_cell.angle_gamma   90.00
#
_symmetry.space_group_name_H-M   'P 1'
#
loop_
_entity.id
_entity.type
_entity.pdbx_description
1 polymer ?
#
loop_
_entity_poly.entity_id
_entity_poly.type
_entity_poly.pdbx_seq_one_letter_code
_entity_poly.pdbx_strand_id
1 'polypeptide(L)' 'MYYLYILKCADKSLYTGITTDLKRRVGEHNARKLGARYTISRRPVKLVYTRKFRNRSTASREEVRIKKLKRTEKLELIK' A
#
# COMPACT_ATOMS: atom_id res chain seq x y z
N MET A 1 11.21 -6.66 -10.48
CA MET A 1 10.44 -7.12 -9.30
C MET A 1 9.32 -6.16 -9.00
N TYR A 2 8.21 -6.66 -8.48
CA TYR A 2 7.07 -5.88 -8.01
C TYR A 2 6.96 -5.96 -6.49
N TYR A 3 6.48 -4.89 -5.88
CA TYR A 3 6.29 -4.73 -4.45
C TYR A 3 4.82 -4.48 -4.20
N LEU A 4 4.19 -5.34 -3.42
CA LEU A 4 2.90 -5.05 -2.81
C LEU A 4 3.16 -4.31 -1.51
N TYR A 5 2.40 -3.26 -1.23
CA TYR A 5 2.55 -2.49 -0.02
C TYR A 5 1.21 -2.12 0.60
N ILE A 6 1.23 -1.93 1.92
CA ILE A 6 0.11 -1.37 2.67
C ILE A 6 0.63 -0.11 3.38
N LEU A 7 -0.08 0.99 3.17
CA LEU A 7 0.13 2.26 3.86
C LEU A 7 -0.97 2.46 4.89
N LYS A 8 -0.59 2.92 6.08
CA LYS A 8 -1.51 3.43 7.09
C LYS A 8 -1.58 4.95 6.96
N CYS A 9 -2.77 5.45 6.69
CA CYS A 9 -3.06 6.88 6.62
C CYS A 9 -3.27 7.47 8.03
N ALA A 10 -3.29 8.80 8.13
CA ALA A 10 -3.52 9.51 9.39
C ALA A 10 -4.88 9.19 10.03
N ASP A 11 -5.92 8.94 9.22
CA ASP A 11 -7.27 8.57 9.69
C ASP A 11 -7.39 7.09 10.13
N LYS A 12 -6.26 6.38 10.22
CA LYS A 12 -6.20 4.93 10.50
C LYS A 12 -6.76 4.07 9.37
N SER A 13 -7.12 4.62 8.20
CA SER A 13 -7.40 3.82 7.01
C SER A 13 -6.14 3.12 6.49
N LEU A 14 -6.36 2.05 5.74
CA LEU A 14 -5.31 1.28 5.09
C LEU A 14 -5.46 1.41 3.58
N TYR A 15 -4.38 1.79 2.91
CA TYR A 15 -4.28 1.82 1.46
C TYR A 15 -3.39 0.68 0.98
N THR A 16 -3.86 -0.10 0.02
CA THR A 16 -3.10 -1.22 -0.56
C THR A 16 -2.84 -0.94 -2.03
N GLY A 17 -1.59 -1.15 -2.46
CA GLY A 17 -1.20 -0.99 -3.85
C GLY A 17 0.00 -1.86 -4.22
N ILE A 18 0.32 -1.90 -5.51
CA ILE A 18 1.55 -2.48 -6.04
C ILE A 18 2.40 -1.42 -6.74
N THR A 19 3.72 -1.58 -6.71
CA THR A 19 4.68 -0.69 -7.38
C THR A 19 5.95 -1.46 -7.74
N THR A 20 6.73 -0.98 -8.71
CA THR A 20 8.09 -1.48 -8.95
C THR A 20 9.13 -0.76 -8.09
N ASP A 21 8.81 0.43 -7.60
CA ASP A 21 9.66 1.25 -6.74
C ASP A 21 8.89 1.70 -5.49
N LEU A 22 9.22 1.11 -4.35
CA LEU A 22 8.54 1.34 -3.07
C LEU A 22 8.91 2.70 -2.48
N LYS A 23 10.20 3.05 -2.45
CA LYS A 23 10.69 4.29 -1.82
C LYS A 23 10.15 5.50 -2.56
N ARG A 24 10.25 5.50 -3.89
CA ARG A 24 9.69 6.55 -4.73
C ARG A 24 8.19 6.70 -4.48
N ARG A 25 7.44 5.59 -4.50
CA ARG A 25 5.98 5.62 -4.36
C ARG A 25 5.50 6.14 -3.01
N VAL A 26 6.14 5.71 -1.91
CA VAL A 26 5.83 6.22 -0.56
C VAL A 26 6.14 7.71 -0.46
N GLY A 27 7.24 8.17 -1.06
CA GLY A 27 7.56 9.58 -1.18
C GLY A 27 6.49 10.37 -1.95
N GLU A 28 6.05 9.85 -3.10
CA GLU A 28 4.98 10.46 -3.92
C GLU A 28 3.66 10.61 -3.15
N HIS A 29 3.28 9.61 -2.33
CA HIS A 29 2.07 9.68 -1.52
C HIS A 29 2.14 10.75 -0.41
N ASN A 30 3.31 10.94 0.19
CA ASN A 30 3.55 12.00 1.18
C ASN A 30 3.80 13.38 0.54
N ALA A 31 4.19 13.42 -0.74
CA ALA A 31 4.34 14.65 -1.49
C ALA A 31 2.99 15.26 -1.89
N ARG A 32 2.92 16.59 -1.98
CA ARG A 32 1.66 17.33 -2.22
C ARG A 32 0.97 17.03 -3.56
N LYS A 33 1.70 16.66 -4.62
CA LYS A 33 1.21 16.65 -6.01
C LYS A 33 1.06 15.28 -6.70
N LEU A 34 1.74 14.21 -6.24
CA LEU A 34 1.91 12.97 -7.04
C LEU A 34 1.30 11.71 -6.40
N GLY A 35 0.68 11.82 -5.24
CA GLY A 35 0.03 10.70 -4.55
C GLY A 35 -1.33 10.31 -5.16
N ALA A 36 -1.82 9.10 -4.87
CA ALA A 36 -3.20 8.75 -5.19
C ALA A 36 -4.18 9.72 -4.50
N ARG A 37 -5.22 10.18 -5.21
CA ARG A 37 -6.24 11.14 -4.69
C ARG A 37 -6.74 10.75 -3.29
N TYR A 38 -6.89 9.46 -3.03
CA TYR A 38 -7.30 8.91 -1.73
C TYR A 38 -6.31 9.23 -0.59
N THR A 39 -5.01 9.15 -0.85
CA THR A 39 -3.94 9.39 0.15
C THR A 39 -3.58 10.87 0.30
N ILE A 40 -3.88 11.72 -0.70
CA ILE A 40 -3.53 13.15 -0.71
C ILE A 40 -4.14 13.88 0.50
N SER A 41 -5.40 13.60 0.81
CA SER A 41 -6.14 14.23 1.92
C SER A 41 -5.95 13.53 3.26
N ARG A 42 -5.22 12.40 3.31
CA ARG A 42 -5.09 11.54 4.50
C ARG A 42 -3.63 11.36 4.95
N ARG A 43 -2.78 12.32 4.59
CA ARG A 43 -1.37 12.38 4.97
C ARG A 43 -1.20 12.75 6.45
N PRO A 44 -0.07 12.40 7.09
CA PRO A 44 1.02 11.58 6.57
C PRO A 44 0.62 10.11 6.42
N VAL A 45 1.17 9.43 5.40
CA VAL A 45 1.02 7.99 5.24
C VAL A 45 2.30 7.27 5.67
N LYS A 46 2.15 6.19 6.42
CA LYS A 46 3.25 5.35 6.89
C LYS A 46 3.20 3.99 6.20
N LEU A 47 4.34 3.53 5.69
CA LEU A 47 4.46 2.16 5.20
C LEU A 47 4.40 1.21 6.41
N VAL A 48 3.42 0.31 6.41
CA VAL A 48 3.23 -0.67 7.50
C VAL A 48 3.48 -2.11 7.05
N TYR A 49 3.47 -2.38 5.75
CA TYR A 49 3.75 -3.72 5.22
C TYR A 49 4.25 -3.64 3.78
N THR A 50 5.16 -4.57 3.42
CA THR A 50 5.66 -4.73 2.06
C THR A 50 5.98 -6.19 1.78
N ARG A 51 5.68 -6.65 0.56
CA ARG A 51 6.03 -8.00 0.10
C ARG A 51 6.50 -7.96 -1.35
N LYS A 52 7.58 -8.69 -1.64
CA LYS A 52 8.18 -8.74 -2.99
C LYS A 52 7.57 -9.87 -3.81
N PHE A 53 7.39 -9.61 -5.10
CA PHE A 53 6.88 -10.53 -6.10
C PHE A 53 7.76 -10.48 -7.36
N ARG A 54 7.93 -11.63 -8.01
CA ARG A 54 8.71 -11.72 -9.25
C ARG A 54 8.00 -10.98 -10.39
N ASN A 55 6.69 -11.19 -10.54
CA ASN A 55 5.89 -10.73 -11.68
C ASN A 55 4.70 -9.85 -11.24
N ARG A 56 4.23 -9.00 -12.17
CA ARG A 56 3.05 -8.14 -11.95
C ARG A 56 1.80 -8.96 -11.63
N SER A 57 1.59 -10.06 -12.37
CA SER A 57 0.40 -10.91 -12.22
C SER A 57 0.29 -11.51 -10.82
N THR A 58 1.40 -11.99 -10.26
CA THR A 58 1.42 -12.51 -8.88
C THR A 58 1.16 -11.42 -7.85
N ALA A 59 1.75 -10.23 -8.03
CA ALA A 59 1.52 -9.10 -7.15
C ALA A 59 0.06 -8.62 -7.20
N SER A 60 -0.54 -8.56 -8.39
CA SER A 60 -1.93 -8.12 -8.58
C SER A 60 -2.94 -9.13 -8.01
N ARG A 61 -2.68 -10.44 -8.13
CA ARG A 61 -3.53 -11.46 -7.51
C ARG A 61 -3.54 -11.32 -5.99
N GLU A 62 -2.37 -11.14 -5.39
CA GLU A 62 -2.24 -10.93 -3.94
C GLU A 62 -2.83 -9.59 -3.50
N GLU A 63 -2.74 -8.54 -4.32
CA GLU A 63 -3.39 -7.25 -4.07
C GLU A 63 -4.91 -7.39 -3.98
N VAL A 64 -5.53 -8.11 -4.93
CA VAL A 64 -6.97 -8.38 -4.92
C VAL A 64 -7.35 -9.22 -3.70
N ARG A 65 -6.57 -10.23 -3.36
CA ARG A 65 -6.76 -11.05 -2.15
C ARG A 65 -6.74 -10.16 -0.91
N ILE A 66 -5.70 -9.35 -0.72
CA ILE A 66 -5.57 -8.45 0.43
C ILE A 66 -6.70 -7.42 0.45
N LYS A 67 -7.11 -6.86 -0.69
CA LYS A 67 -8.25 -5.92 -0.74
C LYS A 67 -9.53 -6.53 -0.18
N LYS A 68 -9.80 -7.82 -0.45
CA LYS A 68 -10.96 -8.57 0.05
C LYS A 68 -10.91 -8.91 1.54
N LEU A 69 -9.72 -8.93 2.16
CA LEU A 69 -9.58 -9.25 3.59
C LEU A 69 -10.29 -8.23 4.47
N LYS A 70 -10.83 -8.72 5.59
CA LYS A 70 -11.40 -7.88 6.63
C LYS A 70 -10.31 -7.04 7.30
N ARG A 71 -10.71 -5.98 7.99
CA ARG A 71 -9.76 -5.10 8.68
C ARG A 71 -8.94 -5.87 9.73
N THR A 72 -9.53 -6.81 10.44
CA THR A 72 -8.84 -7.68 11.41
C THR A 72 -7.73 -8.49 10.76
N GLU A 73 -8.02 -9.19 9.66
CA GLU A 73 -7.02 -9.98 8.94
C GLU A 73 -5.90 -9.11 8.35
N LYS A 74 -6.23 -7.90 7.88
CA LYS A 74 -5.23 -6.92 7.45
C LYS A 74 -4.33 -6.49 8.62
N LEU A 75 -4.88 -6.36 9.81
CA LEU A 75 -4.12 -6.02 11.01
C LEU A 75 -3.19 -7.17 11.45
N GLU A 76 -3.59 -8.42 11.23
CA GLU A 76 -2.73 -9.58 11.48
C GLU A 76 -1.58 -9.66 10.47
N LEU A 77 -1.82 -9.31 9.21
CA LEU A 77 -0.79 -9.25 8.17
C LEU A 77 0.31 -8.21 8.41
N ILE A 78 -0.01 -7.12 9.13
CA ILE A 78 0.94 -6.04 9.43
C ILE A 78 1.59 -6.19 10.81
N LYS A 79 1.28 -7.27 11.54
CA LYS A 79 1.79 -7.55 12.87
C LYS A 79 3.17 -8.22 12.78
#